data_AF-A0AAD6BWC4-F1
#
_entry.id   AF-A0AAD6BWC4-F1
#
_cell.length_a   1.000
_cell.length_b   1.000
_cell.length_c   1.000
_cell.angle_alpha   90.00
_cell.angle_beta   90.00
_cell.angle_gamma   90.00
#
_symmetry.space_group_name_H-M   'P 1'
#
loop_
_entity.id
_entity.type
_entity.pdbx_description
1 polymer ?
#
loop_
_entity_poly.entity_id
_entity_poly.type
_entity_poly.pdbx_seq_one_letter_code
_entity_poly.pdbx_strand_id
1 'polypeptide(L)'
;MPASVQSSEYELDSESLLGWTKRNRPGFEWRRHTAGLRWTRRKLPALLTRVFLVLARALGVLFGLGFRRRFSFFIQVTLGGLLVLICLTAIFWPSYTHLPPHYKTLRNQVERTAFHGRGNIENQKVYIAAVLYDPDGEIANGGWGQALLKLIELLGEENVFLSIYENNSGQEGESALQTLADQVTCNNSIASEQGLSLGNIPRVAVPGGGKRIRRIDYLAEVRNRALQPLRNANMTYDKLLYLNDVIFDPVEALQLLFCTNADANGVTQYRAACAVDFSNAFKFYDTYATRDIEGYGIGLPFYPWFTTAGSAQSRQDVLEGRDSVRVRSCWGGMVAFDARFFQGPNPVRFRADAELFWDASECCIIHADVRSAAPVSGVSHDSGSYMNPFIRVAYDSRSHSWLWTTRRFEKLYPFIHNILNHVVGFPRYNPRRTEVFGQKITDTLWVPGDGEGGQGEVHTTEREAGNDGFCGRRGMEALVEDRTSGQDGFEPVKVPTGLV
;
A
#
# COMPACT_ATOMS: atom_id res chain seq x y z
N MET A 1 48.77 -27.18 -19.87
CA MET A 1 47.53 -27.25 -20.68
C MET A 1 47.23 -28.72 -20.97
N PRO A 2 45.97 -29.14 -21.08
CA PRO A 2 44.69 -28.56 -20.60
C PRO A 2 44.00 -29.56 -19.60
N ALA A 3 42.80 -29.40 -19.03
CA ALA A 3 41.63 -28.61 -19.39
C ALA A 3 40.82 -28.20 -18.14
N SER A 4 40.14 -27.08 -18.32
CA SER A 4 39.10 -26.41 -17.54
C SER A 4 37.89 -27.27 -17.16
N VAL A 5 37.39 -27.09 -15.93
CA VAL A 5 35.97 -27.33 -15.60
C VAL A 5 35.40 -26.04 -15.03
N GLN A 6 34.30 -25.64 -15.66
CA GLN A 6 33.61 -24.37 -15.66
C GLN A 6 32.78 -24.23 -14.38
N SER A 7 32.93 -23.13 -13.65
CA SER A 7 32.02 -22.75 -12.56
C SER A 7 30.69 -22.32 -13.17
N SER A 8 29.62 -23.05 -12.86
CA SER A 8 28.26 -22.66 -13.23
C SER A 8 27.77 -21.59 -12.26
N GLU A 9 27.86 -20.33 -12.69
CA GLU A 9 27.02 -19.23 -12.19
C GLU A 9 25.55 -19.61 -12.43
N TYR A 10 24.74 -19.55 -11.37
CA TYR A 10 23.30 -19.65 -11.47
C TYR A 10 22.71 -18.34 -10.94
N GLU A 11 22.06 -17.63 -11.86
CA GLU A 11 21.42 -16.32 -11.69
C GLU A 11 20.24 -16.41 -10.71
N LEU A 12 20.19 -15.45 -9.78
CA LEU A 12 19.12 -15.27 -8.81
C LEU A 12 18.09 -14.27 -9.36
N ASP A 13 17.05 -14.78 -10.03
CA ASP A 13 15.88 -13.99 -10.46
C ASP A 13 15.08 -13.52 -9.22
N SER A 14 15.25 -12.28 -8.77
CA SER A 14 14.55 -11.78 -7.57
C SER A 14 13.17 -11.16 -7.81
N GLU A 15 12.24 -11.86 -8.47
CA GLU A 15 10.82 -11.47 -8.68
C GLU A 15 10.22 -10.57 -7.56
N SER A 16 9.50 -9.51 -7.96
CA SER A 16 9.11 -8.35 -7.15
C SER A 16 8.72 -8.70 -5.71
N LEU A 17 9.49 -8.18 -4.75
CA LEU A 17 9.26 -8.29 -3.32
C LEU A 17 7.90 -7.68 -2.85
N LEU A 18 7.14 -7.05 -3.76
CA LEU A 18 5.98 -6.20 -3.43
C LEU A 18 4.78 -6.33 -4.38
N GLY A 19 4.71 -7.31 -5.28
CA GLY A 19 3.67 -7.32 -6.32
C GLY A 19 3.40 -8.70 -6.93
N TRP A 20 2.16 -8.94 -7.34
CA TRP A 20 1.66 -10.20 -7.87
C TRP A 20 1.93 -10.33 -9.38
N THR A 21 2.14 -11.56 -9.86
CA THR A 21 2.49 -11.91 -11.25
C THR A 21 1.50 -11.38 -12.32
N LYS A 22 2.03 -10.73 -13.36
CA LYS A 22 1.32 -10.47 -14.62
C LYS A 22 1.46 -11.69 -15.54
N ARG A 23 0.39 -12.48 -15.70
CA ARG A 23 0.30 -13.37 -16.87
C ARG A 23 0.23 -12.53 -18.14
N ASN A 24 1.21 -12.72 -19.02
CA ASN A 24 1.27 -12.21 -20.39
C ASN A 24 -0.10 -12.20 -21.07
N ARG A 25 -0.57 -11.00 -21.45
CA ARG A 25 -1.63 -10.82 -22.45
C ARG A 25 -1.14 -9.82 -23.49
N PRO A 26 -1.25 -10.14 -24.79
CA PRO A 26 -0.75 -9.28 -25.85
C PRO A 26 -1.49 -7.94 -25.87
N GLY A 27 -0.71 -6.88 -26.12
CA GLY A 27 -1.16 -5.51 -26.25
C GLY A 27 -2.25 -5.37 -27.31
N PHE A 28 -3.36 -4.74 -26.91
CA PHE A 28 -4.42 -4.36 -27.83
C PHE A 28 -4.30 -2.86 -28.10
N GLU A 29 -3.84 -2.52 -29.29
CA GLU A 29 -3.69 -1.14 -29.77
C GLU A 29 -5.04 -0.40 -29.74
N TRP A 30 -5.02 0.80 -29.16
CA TRP A 30 -6.13 1.73 -29.17
C TRP A 30 -6.24 2.42 -30.54
N ARG A 31 -7.19 1.98 -31.37
CA ARG A 31 -7.71 2.82 -32.47
C ARG A 31 -8.55 3.95 -31.89
N ARG A 32 -8.07 5.19 -32.05
CA ARG A 32 -8.88 6.39 -31.92
C ARG A 32 -10.02 6.33 -32.95
N HIS A 33 -11.26 6.22 -32.50
CA HIS A 33 -12.42 6.57 -33.30
C HIS A 33 -13.18 7.73 -32.65
N THR A 34 -12.94 8.90 -33.21
CA THR A 34 -13.81 10.07 -33.17
C THR A 34 -15.18 9.72 -33.76
N ALA A 35 -16.13 9.33 -32.93
CA ALA A 35 -17.52 9.12 -33.33
C ALA A 35 -18.52 9.69 -32.31
N GLY A 36 -18.17 10.80 -31.66
CA GLY A 36 -19.13 11.64 -30.97
C GLY A 36 -19.57 12.77 -31.90
N LEU A 37 -20.70 12.63 -32.59
CA LEU A 37 -21.67 13.72 -32.88
C LEU A 37 -22.88 13.34 -33.77
N ARG A 38 -23.13 12.07 -34.11
CA ARG A 38 -24.32 11.67 -34.90
C ARG A 38 -25.27 10.67 -34.21
N TRP A 39 -25.29 10.63 -32.88
CA TRP A 39 -26.11 9.67 -32.12
C TRP A 39 -27.02 10.29 -31.06
N THR A 40 -27.46 11.54 -31.21
CA THR A 40 -28.28 12.23 -30.19
C THR A 40 -29.67 12.68 -30.65
N ARG A 41 -30.09 12.45 -31.90
CA ARG A 41 -31.43 12.89 -32.38
C ARG A 41 -32.53 11.84 -32.48
N ARG A 42 -32.26 10.54 -32.24
CA ARG A 42 -33.28 9.48 -32.41
C ARG A 42 -33.65 8.66 -31.16
N LYS A 43 -32.94 8.82 -30.03
CA LYS A 43 -33.20 7.99 -28.83
C LYS A 43 -33.97 8.69 -27.71
N LEU A 44 -34.09 10.02 -27.73
CA LEU A 44 -34.89 10.75 -26.73
C LEU A 44 -36.41 10.44 -26.82
N PRO A 45 -37.03 10.37 -28.03
CA PRO A 45 -38.44 10.02 -28.15
C PRO A 45 -38.68 8.57 -27.73
N ALA A 46 -37.82 7.64 -28.14
CA ALA A 46 -37.95 6.21 -27.81
C ALA A 46 -37.72 5.89 -26.32
N LEU A 47 -36.91 6.68 -25.62
CA LEU A 47 -36.76 6.58 -24.16
C LEU A 47 -38.03 7.11 -23.46
N LEU A 48 -38.56 8.25 -23.90
CA LEU A 48 -39.79 8.84 -23.37
C LEU A 48 -41.02 7.96 -23.62
N THR A 49 -41.13 7.30 -24.80
CA THR A 49 -42.21 6.35 -25.08
C THR A 49 -42.10 5.09 -24.21
N ARG A 50 -40.87 4.62 -23.92
CA ARG A 50 -40.66 3.48 -23.00
C ARG A 50 -40.98 3.83 -21.55
N VAL A 51 -40.67 5.05 -21.11
CA VAL A 51 -41.06 5.56 -19.78
C VAL A 51 -42.58 5.70 -19.67
N PHE A 52 -43.26 6.23 -20.70
CA PHE A 52 -44.72 6.30 -20.76
C PHE A 52 -45.40 4.91 -20.77
N LEU A 53 -44.83 3.93 -21.47
CA LEU A 53 -45.32 2.54 -21.46
C LEU A 53 -45.12 1.85 -20.11
N VAL A 54 -44.06 2.18 -19.36
CA VAL A 54 -43.84 1.68 -18.00
C VAL A 54 -44.85 2.31 -17.03
N LEU A 55 -45.14 3.60 -17.15
CA LEU A 55 -46.19 4.30 -16.38
C LEU A 55 -47.60 3.78 -16.70
N ALA A 56 -47.91 3.54 -17.98
CA ALA A 56 -49.19 2.97 -18.41
C ALA A 56 -49.35 1.49 -17.96
N ARG A 57 -48.26 0.72 -17.90
CA ARG A 57 -48.25 -0.65 -17.35
C ARG A 57 -48.35 -0.68 -15.83
N ALA A 58 -47.82 0.32 -15.11
CA ALA A 58 -47.97 0.45 -13.67
C ALA A 58 -49.45 0.57 -13.25
N LEU A 59 -50.26 1.28 -14.03
CA LEU A 59 -51.72 1.38 -13.83
C LEU A 59 -52.46 0.07 -14.11
N GLY A 60 -51.99 -0.77 -15.06
CA GLY A 60 -52.57 -2.09 -15.34
C GLY A 60 -52.14 -3.21 -14.39
N VAL A 61 -51.08 -3.03 -13.59
CA VAL A 61 -50.56 -4.05 -12.65
C VAL A 61 -51.46 -4.20 -11.42
N LEU A 62 -52.17 -3.13 -11.03
CA LEU A 62 -53.14 -3.14 -9.92
C LEU A 62 -54.44 -3.90 -10.27
N PHE A 63 -54.79 -4.04 -11.55
CA PHE A 63 -56.00 -4.72 -11.99
C PHE A 63 -55.72 -5.76 -13.10
N GLY A 64 -55.44 -7.02 -12.71
CA GLY A 64 -55.77 -8.18 -13.57
C GLY A 64 -54.68 -8.88 -14.40
N LEU A 65 -53.38 -8.71 -14.15
CA LEU A 65 -52.32 -9.47 -14.88
C LEU A 65 -51.77 -10.67 -14.07
N GLY A 66 -51.57 -11.81 -14.75
CA GLY A 66 -51.06 -13.06 -14.15
C GLY A 66 -49.66 -12.94 -13.52
N PHE A 67 -49.39 -13.78 -12.51
CA PHE A 67 -48.20 -13.75 -11.63
C PHE A 67 -46.87 -13.48 -12.34
N ARG A 68 -46.60 -14.14 -13.48
CA ARG A 68 -45.37 -13.95 -14.29
C ARG A 68 -45.17 -12.52 -14.81
N ARG A 69 -46.24 -11.84 -15.24
CA ARG A 69 -46.16 -10.47 -15.77
C ARG A 69 -45.97 -9.44 -14.65
N ARG A 70 -46.59 -9.67 -13.48
CA ARG A 70 -46.35 -8.87 -12.27
C ARG A 70 -44.91 -9.01 -11.79
N PHE A 71 -44.41 -10.24 -11.70
CA PHE A 71 -43.02 -10.51 -11.30
C PHE A 71 -42.00 -9.86 -12.24
N SER A 72 -42.20 -9.97 -13.56
CA SER A 72 -41.34 -9.31 -14.56
C SER A 72 -41.37 -7.78 -14.44
N PHE A 73 -42.53 -7.18 -14.18
CA PHE A 73 -42.66 -5.74 -13.94
C PHE A 73 -41.90 -5.31 -12.68
N PHE A 74 -42.04 -6.05 -11.57
CA PHE A 74 -41.28 -5.78 -10.35
C PHE A 74 -39.76 -5.84 -10.58
N ILE A 75 -39.26 -6.85 -11.29
CA ILE A 75 -37.83 -6.92 -11.64
C ILE A 75 -37.41 -5.69 -12.46
N GLN A 76 -38.18 -5.29 -13.46
CA GLN A 76 -37.85 -4.14 -14.30
C GLN A 76 -37.83 -2.83 -13.52
N VAL A 77 -38.80 -2.62 -12.63
CA VAL A 77 -38.85 -1.44 -11.76
C VAL A 77 -37.67 -1.43 -10.79
N THR A 78 -37.35 -2.57 -10.17
CA THR A 78 -36.21 -2.69 -9.24
C THR A 78 -34.88 -2.45 -9.96
N LEU A 79 -34.65 -3.08 -11.12
CA LEU A 79 -33.43 -2.86 -11.91
C LEU A 79 -33.33 -1.42 -12.42
N GLY A 80 -34.45 -0.83 -12.84
CA GLY A 80 -34.51 0.57 -13.25
C GLY A 80 -34.18 1.52 -12.09
N GLY A 81 -34.76 1.28 -10.91
CA GLY A 81 -34.46 2.03 -9.69
C GLY A 81 -33.00 1.89 -9.27
N LEU A 82 -32.44 0.68 -9.32
CA LEU A 82 -31.03 0.43 -9.03
C LEU A 82 -30.11 1.17 -10.01
N LEU A 83 -30.42 1.16 -11.31
CA LEU A 83 -29.65 1.89 -12.32
C LEU A 83 -29.69 3.40 -12.06
N VAL A 84 -30.87 3.94 -11.75
CA VAL A 84 -31.02 5.37 -11.39
C VAL A 84 -30.18 5.69 -10.14
N LEU A 85 -30.24 4.86 -9.10
CA LEU A 85 -29.43 5.04 -7.89
C LEU A 85 -27.93 5.02 -8.19
N ILE A 86 -27.47 4.08 -9.03
CA ILE A 86 -26.07 3.98 -9.48
C ILE A 86 -25.65 5.27 -10.20
N CYS A 87 -26.46 5.73 -11.15
CA CYS A 87 -26.18 6.96 -11.90
C CYS A 87 -26.17 8.20 -11.02
N LEU A 88 -27.16 8.34 -10.13
CA LEU A 88 -27.25 9.49 -9.22
C LEU A 88 -26.06 9.51 -8.25
N THR A 89 -25.68 8.36 -7.68
CA THR A 89 -24.51 8.26 -6.80
C THR A 89 -23.23 8.65 -7.52
N ALA A 90 -23.04 8.15 -8.75
CA ALA A 90 -21.87 8.45 -9.55
C ALA A 90 -21.71 9.93 -9.92
N ILE A 91 -22.83 10.66 -10.01
CA ILE A 91 -22.86 12.07 -10.40
C ILE A 91 -22.79 12.99 -9.18
N PHE A 92 -23.62 12.74 -8.17
CA PHE A 92 -23.86 13.68 -7.07
C PHE A 92 -23.14 13.31 -5.77
N TRP A 93 -22.81 12.04 -5.56
CA TRP A 93 -22.16 11.58 -4.33
C TRP A 93 -20.91 10.71 -4.60
N PRO A 94 -19.96 11.16 -5.45
CA PRO A 94 -18.70 10.46 -5.64
C PRO A 94 -17.81 10.53 -4.39
N SER A 95 -17.03 9.48 -4.15
CA SER A 95 -16.10 9.35 -3.03
C SER A 95 -14.74 9.95 -3.39
N TYR A 96 -14.17 10.82 -2.55
CA TYR A 96 -12.81 11.37 -2.72
C TYR A 96 -12.51 12.01 -4.10
N THR A 97 -13.51 12.57 -4.78
CA THR A 97 -13.30 13.32 -6.04
C THR A 97 -13.31 14.84 -5.85
N HIS A 98 -13.85 15.31 -4.73
CA HIS A 98 -13.88 16.73 -4.38
C HIS A 98 -12.69 17.06 -3.50
N LEU A 99 -11.58 17.47 -4.12
CA LEU A 99 -10.37 17.85 -3.39
C LEU A 99 -10.64 18.99 -2.40
N PRO A 100 -10.07 18.93 -1.17
CA PRO A 100 -10.10 20.04 -0.22
C PRO A 100 -9.47 21.31 -0.82
N PRO A 101 -9.81 22.51 -0.33
CA PRO A 101 -9.31 23.77 -0.88
C PRO A 101 -7.78 23.85 -0.99
N HIS A 102 -7.05 23.44 0.04
CA HIS A 102 -5.59 23.52 0.06
C HIS A 102 -4.93 22.56 -0.96
N TYR A 103 -5.51 21.38 -1.22
CA TYR A 103 -5.08 20.48 -2.29
C TYR A 103 -5.21 21.13 -3.68
N LYS A 104 -6.31 21.88 -3.90
CA LYS A 104 -6.54 22.61 -5.15
C LYS A 104 -5.57 23.79 -5.28
N THR A 105 -5.26 24.48 -4.19
CA THR A 105 -4.26 25.56 -4.18
C THR A 105 -2.90 25.03 -4.62
N LEU A 106 -2.43 23.94 -4.01
CA LEU A 106 -1.16 23.29 -4.38
C LEU A 106 -1.16 22.84 -5.85
N ARG A 107 -2.22 22.18 -6.31
CA ARG A 107 -2.35 21.75 -7.71
C ARG A 107 -2.32 22.93 -8.68
N ASN A 108 -3.12 23.97 -8.42
CA ASN A 108 -3.16 25.17 -9.26
C ASN A 108 -1.80 25.87 -9.33
N GLN A 109 -1.05 25.88 -8.23
CA GLN A 109 0.28 26.47 -8.20
C GLN A 109 1.26 25.70 -9.08
N VAL A 110 1.29 24.37 -8.94
CA VAL A 110 2.13 23.49 -9.75
C VAL A 110 1.81 23.62 -11.25
N GLU A 111 0.54 23.81 -11.61
CA GLU A 111 0.08 23.95 -13.00
C GLU A 111 0.35 25.34 -13.60
N ARG A 112 0.34 26.41 -12.79
CA ARG A 112 0.46 27.80 -13.28
C ARG A 112 1.88 28.33 -13.34
N THR A 113 2.80 27.68 -12.63
CA THR A 113 4.19 28.14 -12.50
C THR A 113 5.14 27.12 -13.10
N ALA A 114 6.27 27.59 -13.63
CA ALA A 114 7.23 26.74 -14.34
C ALA A 114 8.59 26.66 -13.63
N PHE A 115 8.76 27.29 -12.46
CA PHE A 115 10.01 27.22 -11.70
C PHE A 115 10.12 25.90 -10.93
N HIS A 116 11.36 25.47 -10.68
CA HIS A 116 11.68 24.27 -9.90
C HIS A 116 11.36 24.50 -8.42
N GLY A 117 10.97 23.46 -7.68
CA GLY A 117 10.57 23.63 -6.27
C GLY A 117 9.19 24.24 -6.04
N ARG A 118 8.43 24.50 -7.10
CA ARG A 118 7.08 25.10 -7.00
C ARG A 118 6.06 24.28 -6.19
N GLY A 119 6.33 23.02 -5.91
CA GLY A 119 5.50 22.16 -5.05
C GLY A 119 5.88 22.18 -3.57
N ASN A 120 7.01 22.82 -3.20
CA ASN A 120 7.60 22.80 -1.87
C ASN A 120 7.96 24.23 -1.40
N ILE A 121 6.92 25.03 -1.12
CA ILE A 121 7.06 26.48 -0.86
C ILE A 121 7.94 26.78 0.36
N GLU A 122 7.86 25.92 1.37
CA GLU A 122 8.59 26.04 2.62
C GLU A 122 10.02 25.48 2.51
N ASN A 123 10.45 25.02 1.33
CA ASN A 123 11.76 24.44 1.06
C ASN A 123 12.13 23.31 2.06
N GLN A 124 11.14 22.48 2.43
CA GLN A 124 11.36 21.36 3.34
C GLN A 124 12.33 20.36 2.72
N LYS A 125 13.26 19.84 3.51
CA LYS A 125 14.21 18.81 3.08
C LYS A 125 13.55 17.44 3.05
N VAL A 126 13.48 16.83 1.87
CA VAL A 126 12.80 15.56 1.62
C VAL A 126 13.82 14.47 1.26
N TYR A 127 13.86 13.42 2.06
CA TYR A 127 14.59 12.19 1.74
C TYR A 127 13.62 11.23 1.03
N ILE A 128 13.90 10.85 -0.22
CA ILE A 128 13.13 9.87 -0.97
C ILE A 128 13.87 8.54 -0.92
N ALA A 129 13.21 7.48 -0.46
CA ALA A 129 13.74 6.13 -0.39
C ALA A 129 12.91 5.18 -1.27
N ALA A 130 13.57 4.30 -2.02
CA ALA A 130 12.90 3.23 -2.76
C ALA A 130 13.73 1.94 -2.71
N VAL A 131 13.02 0.81 -2.67
CA VAL A 131 13.62 -0.52 -2.91
C VAL A 131 13.02 -1.04 -4.19
N LEU A 132 13.87 -1.38 -5.16
CA LEU A 132 13.43 -1.86 -6.47
C LEU A 132 13.92 -3.28 -6.74
N TYR A 133 13.08 -3.97 -7.50
CA TYR A 133 13.47 -5.11 -8.29
C TYR A 133 12.82 -4.95 -9.67
N ASP A 134 13.63 -4.83 -10.70
CA ASP A 134 13.22 -4.40 -12.03
C ASP A 134 13.98 -5.18 -13.13
N PRO A 135 13.76 -6.50 -13.25
CA PRO A 135 14.55 -7.37 -14.11
C PRO A 135 14.42 -7.00 -15.59
N ASP A 136 13.27 -6.45 -15.98
CA ASP A 136 13.00 -6.01 -17.34
C ASP A 136 13.37 -4.53 -17.58
N GLY A 137 13.82 -3.81 -16.54
CA GLY A 137 14.12 -2.38 -16.58
C GLY A 137 12.90 -1.48 -16.85
N GLU A 138 11.67 -2.02 -16.76
CA GLU A 138 10.43 -1.31 -17.10
C GLU A 138 10.01 -0.28 -16.04
N ILE A 139 10.45 -0.43 -14.79
CA ILE A 139 10.12 0.49 -13.70
C ILE A 139 11.03 1.73 -13.80
N ALA A 140 12.35 1.53 -13.79
CA ALA A 140 13.33 2.60 -13.81
C ALA A 140 13.31 3.40 -15.13
N ASN A 141 13.21 2.74 -16.28
CA ASN A 141 13.08 3.43 -17.58
C ASN A 141 11.65 3.85 -17.92
N GLY A 142 10.66 3.40 -17.15
CA GLY A 142 9.25 3.61 -17.47
C GLY A 142 8.61 4.79 -16.75
N GLY A 143 7.29 4.68 -16.61
CA GLY A 143 6.46 5.74 -16.03
C GLY A 143 6.79 6.06 -14.57
N TRP A 144 7.30 5.08 -13.81
CA TRP A 144 7.72 5.29 -12.43
C TRP A 144 8.95 6.20 -12.35
N GLY A 145 10.01 5.90 -13.12
CA GLY A 145 11.22 6.75 -13.18
C GLY A 145 10.90 8.17 -13.64
N GLN A 146 10.05 8.32 -14.66
CA GLN A 146 9.61 9.65 -15.13
C GLN A 146 8.79 10.41 -14.09
N ALA A 147 7.92 9.74 -13.34
CA ALA A 147 7.18 10.36 -12.24
C ALA A 147 8.12 10.78 -11.09
N LEU A 148 9.14 9.97 -10.77
CA LEU A 148 10.16 10.30 -9.77
C LEU A 148 10.96 11.55 -10.17
N LEU A 149 11.47 11.61 -11.40
CA LEU A 149 12.19 12.78 -11.91
C LEU A 149 11.32 14.04 -11.85
N LYS A 150 10.04 13.92 -12.22
CA LYS A 150 9.10 15.03 -12.11
C LYS A 150 8.84 15.44 -10.66
N LEU A 151 8.76 14.49 -9.74
CA LEU A 151 8.60 14.77 -8.32
C LEU A 151 9.82 15.54 -7.76
N ILE A 152 11.04 15.16 -8.15
CA ILE A 152 12.27 15.85 -7.76
C ILE A 152 12.25 17.30 -8.24
N GLU A 153 11.93 17.55 -9.52
CA GLU A 153 11.77 18.90 -10.09
C GLU A 153 10.73 19.73 -9.32
N LEU A 154 9.60 19.11 -8.94
CA LEU A 154 8.53 19.77 -8.21
C LEU A 154 8.91 20.13 -6.77
N LEU A 155 9.72 19.29 -6.12
CA LEU A 155 10.23 19.51 -4.76
C LEU A 155 11.41 20.49 -4.71
N GLY A 156 12.10 20.67 -5.83
CA GLY A 156 13.33 21.46 -5.95
C GLY A 156 14.53 20.59 -5.62
N GLU A 157 15.47 20.49 -6.57
CA GLU A 157 16.60 19.57 -6.52
C GLU A 157 17.46 19.75 -5.27
N GLU A 158 17.63 20.99 -4.81
CA GLU A 158 18.39 21.36 -3.62
C GLU A 158 17.72 20.95 -2.30
N ASN A 159 16.45 20.55 -2.36
CA ASN A 159 15.67 20.12 -1.21
C ASN A 159 15.51 18.60 -1.14
N VAL A 160 16.02 17.85 -2.12
CA VAL A 160 15.82 16.40 -2.23
C VAL A 160 17.13 15.63 -2.08
N PHE A 161 17.05 14.52 -1.36
CA PHE A 161 18.02 13.43 -1.47
C PHE A 161 17.31 12.16 -1.91
N LEU A 162 17.79 11.51 -2.96
CA LEU A 162 17.23 10.26 -3.47
C LEU A 162 18.10 9.08 -3.07
N SER A 163 17.50 8.06 -2.47
CA SER A 163 18.16 6.79 -2.16
C SER A 163 17.38 5.64 -2.79
N ILE A 164 17.98 4.98 -3.78
CA ILE A 164 17.41 3.78 -4.39
C ILE A 164 18.34 2.62 -4.07
N TYR A 165 17.77 1.57 -3.48
CA TYR A 165 18.43 0.31 -3.29
C TYR A 165 17.78 -0.74 -4.20
N GLU A 166 18.54 -1.23 -5.16
CA GLU A 166 18.16 -2.33 -6.02
C GLU A 166 18.93 -3.59 -5.62
N ASN A 167 18.25 -4.72 -5.72
CA ASN A 167 18.85 -6.01 -5.44
C ASN A 167 18.43 -7.00 -6.53
N ASN A 168 19.41 -7.64 -7.16
CA ASN A 168 19.25 -8.79 -8.05
C ASN A 168 18.39 -8.55 -9.33
N SER A 169 18.30 -7.33 -9.87
CA SER A 169 17.57 -7.05 -11.12
C SER A 169 18.28 -7.49 -12.42
N GLY A 170 19.42 -8.18 -12.34
CA GLY A 170 20.17 -8.57 -13.54
C GLY A 170 20.70 -7.40 -14.36
N GLN A 171 21.24 -7.69 -15.55
CA GLN A 171 21.94 -6.71 -16.37
C GLN A 171 21.02 -5.63 -16.93
N GLU A 172 19.82 -6.01 -17.38
CA GLU A 172 18.82 -5.10 -17.93
C GLU A 172 18.31 -4.11 -16.88
N GLY A 173 18.00 -4.59 -15.67
CA GLY A 173 17.60 -3.73 -14.55
C GLY A 173 18.70 -2.78 -14.10
N GLU A 174 19.94 -3.27 -13.97
CA GLU A 174 21.10 -2.44 -13.64
C GLU A 174 21.32 -1.32 -14.66
N SER A 175 21.21 -1.65 -15.95
CA SER A 175 21.33 -0.68 -17.04
C SER A 175 20.22 0.38 -17.01
N ALA A 176 19.00 -0.04 -16.70
CA ALA A 176 17.85 0.86 -16.53
C ALA A 176 18.03 1.78 -15.32
N LEU A 177 18.51 1.24 -14.20
CA LEU A 177 18.79 2.01 -13.00
C LEU A 177 19.91 3.03 -13.23
N GLN A 178 20.97 2.66 -13.96
CA GLN A 178 22.02 3.60 -14.35
C GLN A 178 21.50 4.71 -15.26
N THR A 179 20.64 4.37 -16.23
CA THR A 179 19.99 5.34 -17.12
C THR A 179 19.12 6.33 -16.35
N LEU A 180 18.42 5.87 -15.31
CA LEU A 180 17.68 6.74 -14.39
C LEU A 180 18.64 7.62 -13.59
N ALA A 181 19.72 7.05 -13.05
CA ALA A 181 20.72 7.77 -12.26
C ALA A 181 21.35 8.93 -13.05
N ASP A 182 21.64 8.74 -14.33
CA ASP A 182 22.19 9.78 -15.22
C ASP A 182 21.22 10.97 -15.42
N GLN A 183 19.91 10.77 -15.20
CA GLN A 183 18.88 11.82 -15.31
C GLN A 183 18.57 12.50 -13.97
N VAL A 184 18.97 11.92 -12.84
CA VAL A 184 18.69 12.46 -11.50
C VAL A 184 19.50 13.73 -11.26
N THR A 185 18.80 14.82 -10.98
CA THR A 185 19.39 16.16 -10.81
C THR A 185 19.68 16.53 -9.36
N CYS A 186 19.14 15.79 -8.39
CA CYS A 186 19.38 16.01 -6.95
C CYS A 186 20.53 15.14 -6.42
N ASN A 187 20.96 15.41 -5.18
CA ASN A 187 21.92 14.54 -4.50
C ASN A 187 21.30 13.14 -4.31
N ASN A 188 22.10 12.10 -4.47
CA ASN A 188 21.58 10.74 -4.47
C ASN A 188 22.57 9.67 -4.04
N SER A 189 22.02 8.51 -3.71
CA SER A 189 22.70 7.24 -3.50
C SER A 189 21.88 6.16 -4.20
N ILE A 190 22.25 5.85 -5.43
CA ILE A 190 21.61 4.80 -6.23
C ILE A 190 22.56 3.63 -6.28
N ALA A 191 22.16 2.51 -5.68
CA ALA A 191 22.99 1.32 -5.57
C ALA A 191 22.23 0.11 -6.10
N SER A 192 22.90 -0.69 -6.93
CA SER A 192 22.48 -2.04 -7.28
C SER A 192 23.45 -3.05 -6.69
N GLU A 193 22.92 -4.06 -6.01
CA GLU A 193 23.72 -5.12 -5.42
C GLU A 193 23.34 -6.46 -6.05
N GLN A 194 24.34 -7.09 -6.67
CA GLN A 194 24.25 -8.46 -7.14
C GLN A 194 24.52 -9.40 -5.97
N GLY A 195 23.58 -10.31 -5.73
CA GLY A 195 23.63 -11.29 -4.67
C GLY A 195 23.76 -10.61 -3.32
N LEU A 196 22.65 -10.08 -2.80
CA LEU A 196 22.57 -9.58 -1.41
C LEU A 196 23.45 -10.45 -0.53
N SER A 197 24.45 -9.89 0.14
CA SER A 197 25.23 -10.70 1.07
C SER A 197 24.31 -11.14 2.22
N LEU A 198 23.66 -12.30 2.03
CA LEU A 198 22.71 -12.91 2.95
C LEU A 198 23.40 -13.31 4.26
N GLY A 199 24.73 -13.22 4.33
CA GLY A 199 25.52 -13.53 5.51
C GLY A 199 25.19 -12.66 6.72
N ASN A 200 24.79 -11.40 6.50
CA ASN A 200 24.47 -10.48 7.59
C ASN A 200 23.02 -10.61 8.08
N ILE A 201 22.14 -11.30 7.35
CA ILE A 201 20.75 -11.51 7.77
C ILE A 201 20.68 -12.72 8.71
N PRO A 202 20.04 -12.59 9.88
CA PRO A 202 19.90 -13.70 10.81
C PRO A 202 19.25 -14.92 10.16
N ARG A 203 19.90 -16.08 10.30
CA ARG A 203 19.31 -17.38 9.97
C ARG A 203 18.74 -18.01 11.22
N VAL A 204 17.47 -18.38 11.17
CA VAL A 204 16.74 -18.98 12.28
C VAL A 204 16.51 -20.46 12.02
N ALA A 205 16.61 -21.27 13.08
CA ALA A 205 16.25 -22.68 13.00
C ALA A 205 14.75 -22.81 12.75
N VAL A 206 14.37 -23.69 11.83
CA VAL A 206 12.97 -24.01 11.51
C VAL A 206 12.65 -25.47 11.85
N PRO A 207 11.37 -25.81 12.05
CA PRO A 207 10.95 -27.20 12.18
C PRO A 207 11.48 -28.05 11.02
N GLY A 208 12.13 -29.17 11.33
CA GLY A 208 12.86 -29.98 10.36
C GLY A 208 14.39 -29.79 10.37
N GLY A 209 14.91 -28.92 11.24
CA GLY A 209 16.34 -28.83 11.55
C GLY A 209 17.16 -27.92 10.63
N GLY A 210 16.55 -27.41 9.55
CA GLY A 210 17.19 -26.42 8.67
C GLY A 210 17.31 -25.05 9.32
N LYS A 211 18.27 -24.24 8.85
CA LYS A 211 18.38 -22.81 9.16
C LYS A 211 17.97 -22.01 7.94
N ARG A 212 17.02 -21.09 8.09
CA ARG A 212 16.45 -20.30 6.98
C ARG A 212 16.38 -18.82 7.35
N ILE A 213 16.34 -17.96 6.35
CA ILE A 213 16.10 -16.52 6.52
C ILE A 213 14.59 -16.27 6.51
N ARG A 214 14.06 -15.55 7.51
CA ARG A 214 12.65 -15.16 7.48
C ARG A 214 12.42 -14.09 6.43
N ARG A 215 11.26 -14.18 5.76
CA ARG A 215 10.81 -13.17 4.79
C ARG A 215 10.88 -11.76 5.37
N ILE A 216 10.35 -11.55 6.58
CA ILE A 216 10.29 -10.22 7.20
C ILE A 216 11.68 -9.70 7.58
N ASP A 217 12.61 -10.55 8.05
CA ASP A 217 13.99 -10.12 8.32
C ASP A 217 14.67 -9.64 7.03
N TYR A 218 14.47 -10.38 5.92
CA TYR A 218 14.97 -9.97 4.61
C TYR A 218 14.35 -8.65 4.13
N LEU A 219 13.02 -8.51 4.19
CA LEU A 219 12.32 -7.29 3.78
C LEU A 219 12.73 -6.07 4.63
N ALA A 220 12.91 -6.27 5.94
CA ALA A 220 13.39 -5.22 6.83
C ALA A 220 14.82 -4.79 6.47
N GLU A 221 15.71 -5.74 6.17
CA GLU A 221 17.09 -5.47 5.80
C GLU A 221 17.17 -4.64 4.51
N VAL A 222 16.51 -5.06 3.42
CA VAL A 222 16.55 -4.32 2.15
C VAL A 222 15.98 -2.91 2.31
N ARG A 223 14.95 -2.72 3.15
CA ARG A 223 14.42 -1.39 3.43
C ARG A 223 15.39 -0.52 4.23
N ASN A 224 16.11 -1.13 5.17
CA ASN A 224 17.13 -0.44 5.96
C ASN A 224 18.34 -0.03 5.10
N ARG A 225 18.69 -0.79 4.05
CA ARG A 225 19.73 -0.42 3.08
C ARG A 225 19.36 0.84 2.31
N ALA A 226 18.12 0.96 1.84
CA ALA A 226 17.62 2.20 1.24
C ALA A 226 17.64 3.41 2.22
N LEU A 227 17.64 3.18 3.54
CA LEU A 227 17.77 4.23 4.56
C LEU A 227 19.19 4.37 5.14
N GLN A 228 20.17 3.64 4.62
CA GLN A 228 21.54 3.70 5.12
C GLN A 228 22.20 5.06 4.86
N PRO A 229 22.06 5.69 3.69
CA PRO A 229 22.67 7.00 3.44
C PRO A 229 22.19 8.09 4.40
N LEU A 230 20.95 7.99 4.91
CA LEU A 230 20.40 8.91 5.89
C LEU A 230 21.20 8.96 7.21
N ARG A 231 21.88 7.86 7.59
CA ARG A 231 22.71 7.80 8.81
C ARG A 231 23.93 8.69 8.75
N ASN A 232 24.50 8.82 7.56
CA ASN A 232 25.75 9.53 7.31
C ASN A 232 25.49 10.89 6.66
N ALA A 233 24.22 11.33 6.62
CA ALA A 233 23.86 12.60 6.03
C ALA A 233 24.36 13.75 6.90
N ASN A 234 25.00 14.73 6.27
CA ASN A 234 25.46 15.96 6.93
C ASN A 234 24.33 16.99 7.12
N MET A 235 23.09 16.64 6.76
CA MET A 235 21.92 17.50 6.89
C MET A 235 20.75 16.74 7.52
N THR A 236 19.86 17.49 8.15
CA THR A 236 18.61 16.99 8.72
C THR A 236 17.49 17.11 7.69
N TYR A 237 16.71 16.05 7.54
CA TYR A 237 15.52 16.03 6.69
C TYR A 237 14.25 16.26 7.50
N ASP A 238 13.29 16.96 6.90
CA ASP A 238 11.96 17.22 7.47
C ASP A 238 10.99 16.08 7.16
N LYS A 239 11.12 15.47 5.99
CA LYS A 239 10.22 14.44 5.47
C LYS A 239 11.01 13.26 4.90
N LEU A 240 10.51 12.06 5.16
CA LEU A 240 10.97 10.82 4.55
C LEU A 240 9.82 10.27 3.69
N LEU A 241 9.99 10.25 2.37
CA LEU A 241 9.04 9.63 1.44
C LEU A 241 9.58 8.26 1.03
N TYR A 242 8.85 7.20 1.36
CA TYR A 242 9.15 5.86 0.91
C TYR A 242 8.24 5.47 -0.26
N LEU A 243 8.83 5.02 -1.36
CA LEU A 243 8.15 4.63 -2.60
C LEU A 243 8.38 3.15 -2.88
N ASN A 244 7.29 2.43 -3.12
CA ASN A 244 7.32 1.13 -3.80
C ASN A 244 7.31 1.34 -5.33
N ASP A 245 7.28 0.23 -6.08
CA ASP A 245 7.10 0.09 -7.53
C ASP A 245 5.67 0.42 -8.03
N VAL A 246 5.01 1.40 -7.42
CA VAL A 246 3.63 1.79 -7.77
C VAL A 246 3.57 2.91 -8.79
N ILE A 247 2.55 2.93 -9.64
CA ILE A 247 2.24 4.08 -10.48
C ILE A 247 1.57 5.16 -9.62
N PHE A 248 2.15 6.37 -9.63
CA PHE A 248 1.69 7.52 -8.86
C PHE A 248 1.71 8.82 -9.68
N ASP A 249 0.91 9.80 -9.26
CA ASP A 249 0.96 11.19 -9.76
C ASP A 249 1.91 12.01 -8.86
N PRO A 250 2.95 12.68 -9.41
CA PRO A 250 3.87 13.51 -8.64
C PRO A 250 3.18 14.62 -7.83
N VAL A 251 2.07 15.17 -8.32
CA VAL A 251 1.29 16.18 -7.59
C VAL A 251 0.56 15.56 -6.40
N GLU A 252 0.09 14.33 -6.52
CA GLU A 252 -0.50 13.60 -5.39
C GLU A 252 0.56 13.22 -4.34
N ALA A 253 1.81 12.96 -4.74
CA ALA A 253 2.91 12.79 -3.79
C ALA A 253 3.22 14.07 -2.99
N LEU A 254 3.20 15.25 -3.62
CA LEU A 254 3.29 16.53 -2.92
C LEU A 254 2.12 16.73 -1.93
N GLN A 255 0.92 16.34 -2.34
CA GLN A 255 -0.27 16.40 -1.48
C GLN A 255 -0.12 15.45 -0.27
N LEU A 256 0.51 14.28 -0.45
CA LEU A 256 0.80 13.38 0.67
C LEU A 256 1.71 14.07 1.69
N LEU A 257 2.79 14.68 1.19
CA LEU A 257 3.83 15.33 1.98
C LEU A 257 3.33 16.58 2.71
N PHE A 258 2.57 17.43 2.03
CA PHE A 258 2.31 18.82 2.45
C PHE A 258 0.83 19.16 2.66
N CYS A 259 -0.12 18.27 2.37
CA CYS A 259 -1.55 18.55 2.59
C CYS A 259 -2.19 17.63 3.62
N THR A 260 -1.76 16.37 3.73
CA THR A 260 -2.37 15.40 4.66
C THR A 260 -2.35 15.90 6.11
N ASN A 261 -3.54 16.00 6.73
CA ASN A 261 -3.69 16.47 8.11
C ASN A 261 -2.96 17.80 8.38
N ALA A 262 -3.02 18.74 7.43
CA ALA A 262 -2.48 20.09 7.62
C ALA A 262 -3.34 20.90 8.59
N ASP A 263 -2.69 21.64 9.49
CA ASP A 263 -3.36 22.57 10.39
C ASP A 263 -3.81 23.86 9.69
N ALA A 264 -4.37 24.80 10.45
CA ALA A 264 -4.85 26.07 9.91
C ALA A 264 -3.76 26.94 9.25
N ASN A 265 -2.48 26.70 9.57
CA ASN A 265 -1.34 27.39 8.98
C ASN A 265 -0.76 26.61 7.77
N GLY A 266 -1.34 25.46 7.42
CA GLY A 266 -0.85 24.62 6.33
C GLY A 266 0.31 23.70 6.72
N VAL A 267 0.63 23.57 8.01
CA VAL A 267 1.71 22.69 8.48
C VAL A 267 1.15 21.29 8.70
N THR A 268 1.77 20.29 8.08
CA THR A 268 1.32 18.89 8.21
C THR A 268 1.60 18.32 9.60
N GLN A 269 0.56 17.71 10.19
CA GLN A 269 0.62 17.16 11.54
C GLN A 269 0.49 15.63 11.50
N TYR A 270 1.54 14.93 11.08
CA TYR A 270 1.55 13.46 11.10
C TYR A 270 2.90 12.90 11.52
N ARG A 271 2.87 11.70 12.11
CA ARG A 271 4.05 10.84 12.20
C ARG A 271 4.25 10.04 10.92
N ALA A 272 3.13 9.63 10.30
CA ALA A 272 3.09 8.98 9.01
C ALA A 272 1.81 9.30 8.23
N ALA A 273 1.89 9.42 6.92
CA ALA A 273 0.78 9.59 5.99
C ALA A 273 0.97 8.64 4.80
N CYS A 274 0.02 7.75 4.57
CA CYS A 274 0.10 6.74 3.50
C CYS A 274 -0.92 7.01 2.40
N ALA A 275 -0.55 6.72 1.16
CA ALA A 275 -1.48 6.60 0.05
C ALA A 275 -2.39 5.36 0.22
N VAL A 276 -3.30 5.15 -0.73
CA VAL A 276 -4.10 3.91 -0.83
C VAL A 276 -3.74 3.20 -2.12
N ASP A 277 -3.23 1.97 -2.03
CA ASP A 277 -2.79 1.19 -3.17
C ASP A 277 -3.83 0.18 -3.66
N PHE A 278 -3.75 -0.13 -4.95
CA PHE A 278 -4.75 -0.95 -5.62
C PHE A 278 -4.10 -2.03 -6.47
N SER A 279 -4.49 -3.27 -6.20
CA SER A 279 -4.12 -4.43 -7.02
C SER A 279 -4.97 -4.53 -8.27
N ASN A 280 -6.19 -3.97 -8.20
CA ASN A 280 -7.03 -3.68 -9.34
C ASN A 280 -7.90 -2.46 -9.01
N ALA A 281 -8.62 -1.92 -10.00
CA ALA A 281 -9.37 -0.66 -9.87
C ALA A 281 -10.36 -0.54 -8.69
N PHE A 282 -10.72 -1.64 -8.01
CA PHE A 282 -11.59 -1.62 -6.82
C PHE A 282 -11.01 -2.36 -5.60
N LYS A 283 -9.94 -3.14 -5.78
CA LYS A 283 -9.37 -4.00 -4.74
C LYS A 283 -8.15 -3.35 -4.10
N PHE A 284 -8.29 -2.95 -2.84
CA PHE A 284 -7.22 -2.47 -1.97
C PHE A 284 -6.16 -3.55 -1.75
N TYR A 285 -4.88 -3.21 -1.90
CA TYR A 285 -3.79 -4.18 -1.87
C TYR A 285 -3.21 -4.37 -0.45
N ASP A 286 -2.86 -3.29 0.25
CA ASP A 286 -2.08 -3.32 1.49
C ASP A 286 -2.86 -3.73 2.77
N THR A 287 -3.56 -4.86 2.66
CA THR A 287 -4.33 -5.46 3.76
C THR A 287 -3.44 -5.99 4.90
N TYR A 288 -2.17 -6.30 4.59
CA TYR A 288 -1.27 -6.93 5.53
C TYR A 288 -0.63 -5.92 6.50
N ALA A 289 -0.18 -4.77 5.99
CA ALA A 289 0.42 -3.69 6.77
C ALA A 289 -0.62 -2.78 7.45
N THR A 290 -1.82 -2.65 6.86
CA THR A 290 -2.83 -1.67 7.32
C THR A 290 -3.64 -2.18 8.51
N ARG A 291 -3.73 -1.36 9.55
CA ARG A 291 -4.55 -1.61 10.74
C ARG A 291 -5.37 -0.37 11.07
N ASP A 292 -6.63 -0.57 11.45
CA ASP A 292 -7.47 0.52 11.91
C ASP A 292 -6.89 1.15 13.19
N ILE A 293 -7.45 2.26 13.65
CA ILE A 293 -6.92 3.00 14.81
C ILE A 293 -6.88 2.18 16.11
N GLU A 294 -7.72 1.14 16.22
CA GLU A 294 -7.78 0.21 17.36
C GLU A 294 -6.94 -1.07 17.14
N GLY A 295 -6.22 -1.14 16.02
CA GLY A 295 -5.35 -2.27 15.66
C GLY A 295 -6.08 -3.45 15.00
N TYR A 296 -7.35 -3.31 14.62
CA TYR A 296 -8.02 -4.36 13.86
C TYR A 296 -7.47 -4.44 12.44
N GLY A 297 -7.41 -5.65 11.89
CA GLY A 297 -7.24 -5.85 10.46
C GLY A 297 -8.39 -5.22 9.68
N ILE A 298 -8.14 -4.90 8.41
CA ILE A 298 -9.20 -4.45 7.52
C ILE A 298 -10.23 -5.56 7.25
N GLY A 299 -11.37 -5.19 6.68
CA GLY A 299 -12.37 -6.13 6.18
C GLY A 299 -12.09 -6.56 4.74
N LEU A 300 -13.16 -6.84 4.00
CA LEU A 300 -13.08 -7.11 2.57
C LEU A 300 -12.37 -5.94 1.85
N PRO A 301 -11.49 -6.23 0.87
CA PRO A 301 -10.57 -5.27 0.28
C PRO A 301 -11.23 -4.34 -0.73
N PHE A 302 -12.45 -3.87 -0.50
CA PHE A 302 -13.10 -2.82 -1.27
C PHE A 302 -13.73 -1.79 -0.33
N TYR A 303 -14.03 -0.60 -0.85
CA TYR A 303 -14.53 0.52 -0.05
C TYR A 303 -15.71 0.11 0.87
N PRO A 304 -15.73 0.52 2.15
CA PRO A 304 -14.82 1.44 2.84
C PRO A 304 -13.58 0.79 3.50
N TRP A 305 -13.21 -0.43 3.10
CA TRP A 305 -12.06 -1.22 3.57
C TRP A 305 -12.13 -1.66 5.04
N PHE A 306 -12.39 -0.75 5.98
CA PHE A 306 -12.49 -1.03 7.42
C PHE A 306 -13.85 -1.63 7.81
N THR A 307 -13.84 -2.43 8.87
CA THR A 307 -15.03 -3.10 9.41
C THR A 307 -15.76 -2.21 10.42
N THR A 308 -16.86 -2.72 10.99
CA THR A 308 -17.60 -2.07 12.08
C THR A 308 -17.14 -2.53 13.47
N ALA A 309 -16.00 -3.23 13.58
CA ALA A 309 -15.47 -3.66 14.87
C ALA A 309 -14.99 -2.47 15.72
N GLY A 310 -15.00 -2.65 17.05
CA GLY A 310 -14.64 -1.60 18.00
C GLY A 310 -15.56 -0.37 17.89
N SER A 311 -14.95 0.81 17.95
CA SER A 311 -15.60 2.11 17.70
C SER A 311 -15.81 2.39 16.21
N ALA A 312 -15.18 1.61 15.32
CA ALA A 312 -15.21 1.78 13.87
C ALA A 312 -14.77 3.18 13.38
N GLN A 313 -13.91 3.87 14.15
CA GLN A 313 -13.53 5.25 13.88
C GLN A 313 -12.84 5.44 12.53
N SER A 314 -11.90 4.56 12.14
CA SER A 314 -11.27 4.62 10.81
C SER A 314 -12.29 4.44 9.68
N ARG A 315 -13.29 3.57 9.88
CA ARG A 315 -14.38 3.39 8.91
C ARG A 315 -15.23 4.65 8.79
N GLN A 316 -15.55 5.30 9.90
CA GLN A 316 -16.29 6.56 9.91
C GLN A 316 -15.53 7.67 9.19
N ASP A 317 -14.23 7.83 9.46
CA ASP A 317 -13.37 8.78 8.76
C ASP A 317 -13.40 8.55 7.22
N VAL A 318 -13.36 7.27 6.78
CA VAL A 318 -13.49 6.92 5.35
C VAL A 318 -14.85 7.32 4.77
N LEU A 319 -15.94 7.10 5.50
CA LEU A 319 -17.29 7.42 5.07
C LEU A 319 -17.56 8.93 5.05
N GLU A 320 -16.93 9.68 5.94
CA GLU A 320 -17.00 11.14 6.00
C GLU A 320 -16.16 11.83 4.92
N GLY A 321 -15.26 11.09 4.26
CA GLY A 321 -14.45 11.65 3.17
C GLY A 321 -13.23 12.43 3.66
N ARG A 322 -12.68 12.08 4.83
CA ARG A 322 -11.52 12.75 5.41
C ARG A 322 -10.24 12.36 4.69
N ASP A 323 -9.33 13.31 4.50
CA ASP A 323 -7.98 13.05 3.98
C ASP A 323 -7.03 12.44 5.04
N SER A 324 -7.46 12.49 6.29
CA SER A 324 -6.73 12.09 7.48
C SER A 324 -7.44 10.93 8.18
N VAL A 325 -7.63 9.82 7.47
CA VAL A 325 -8.24 8.61 8.06
C VAL A 325 -7.28 8.07 9.11
N ARG A 326 -7.69 8.11 10.39
CA ARG A 326 -6.85 7.67 11.50
C ARG A 326 -6.64 6.17 11.42
N VAL A 327 -5.39 5.75 11.48
CA VAL A 327 -4.98 4.34 11.44
C VAL A 327 -3.87 4.09 12.45
N ARG A 328 -3.72 2.83 12.87
CA ARG A 328 -2.59 2.44 13.73
C ARG A 328 -1.35 2.12 12.91
N SER A 329 -1.53 1.67 11.66
CA SER A 329 -0.46 1.47 10.67
C SER A 329 -1.02 1.49 9.25
N CYS A 330 -0.18 1.84 8.27
CA CYS A 330 -0.48 1.78 6.84
C CYS A 330 0.84 1.72 6.03
N TRP A 331 0.78 1.49 4.72
CA TRP A 331 1.96 1.62 3.86
C TRP A 331 1.54 2.17 2.50
N GLY A 332 0.60 1.48 1.85
CA GLY A 332 -0.17 1.99 0.71
C GLY A 332 0.67 2.30 -0.52
N GLY A 333 1.80 1.59 -0.70
CA GLY A 333 2.73 1.78 -1.81
C GLY A 333 3.54 3.10 -1.84
N MET A 334 3.07 4.12 -1.13
CA MET A 334 3.74 5.41 -0.98
C MET A 334 3.41 5.98 0.40
N VAL A 335 4.42 6.20 1.23
CA VAL A 335 4.26 6.68 2.60
C VAL A 335 5.22 7.82 2.91
N ALA A 336 4.71 8.88 3.50
CA ALA A 336 5.47 9.99 4.05
C ALA A 336 5.58 9.84 5.57
N PHE A 337 6.79 9.93 6.12
CA PHE A 337 7.06 9.99 7.55
C PHE A 337 7.62 11.35 7.95
N ASP A 338 7.42 11.73 9.20
CA ASP A 338 8.26 12.71 9.86
C ASP A 338 9.68 12.14 9.99
N ALA A 339 10.63 12.71 9.26
CA ALA A 339 11.96 12.13 9.13
C ALA A 339 12.75 12.16 10.45
N ARG A 340 12.33 12.94 11.46
CA ARG A 340 13.04 13.02 12.75
C ARG A 340 13.13 11.67 13.45
N PHE A 341 12.14 10.79 13.28
CA PHE A 341 12.16 9.44 13.87
C PHE A 341 13.22 8.51 13.28
N PHE A 342 13.74 8.83 12.10
CA PHE A 342 14.72 8.01 11.37
C PHE A 342 16.14 8.57 11.44
N GLN A 343 16.34 9.64 12.22
CA GLN A 343 17.58 10.40 12.35
C GLN A 343 17.96 10.55 13.84
N GLY A 344 19.20 10.96 14.12
CA GLY A 344 19.69 11.17 15.48
C GLY A 344 20.31 9.91 16.13
N PRO A 345 20.49 9.91 17.47
CA PRO A 345 21.27 8.87 18.16
C PRO A 345 20.58 7.50 18.20
N ASN A 346 19.24 7.47 18.24
CA ASN A 346 18.45 6.24 18.31
C ASN A 346 17.36 6.23 17.21
N PRO A 347 17.76 6.13 15.93
CA PRO A 347 16.83 6.17 14.82
C PRO A 347 16.02 4.88 14.74
N VAL A 348 14.73 5.00 14.45
CA VAL A 348 13.85 3.87 14.16
C VAL A 348 14.33 3.13 12.89
N ARG A 349 14.22 1.80 12.90
CA ARG A 349 14.62 0.91 11.80
C ARG A 349 13.55 -0.12 11.53
N PHE A 350 13.48 -0.58 10.29
CA PHE A 350 12.65 -1.73 9.97
C PHE A 350 13.20 -2.96 10.68
N ARG A 351 12.32 -3.81 11.18
CA ARG A 351 12.64 -5.06 11.85
C ARG A 351 11.49 -6.06 11.70
N ALA A 352 11.78 -7.32 11.98
CA ALA A 352 10.75 -8.34 12.21
C ALA A 352 10.34 -8.39 13.69
N ASP A 353 9.26 -9.11 13.98
CA ASP A 353 8.89 -9.50 15.35
C ASP A 353 9.94 -10.50 15.88
N ALA A 354 10.21 -10.46 17.19
CA ALA A 354 11.17 -11.35 17.83
C ALA A 354 10.67 -12.81 17.89
N GLU A 355 9.36 -13.02 17.90
CA GLU A 355 8.73 -14.33 17.89
C GLU A 355 8.79 -14.96 16.49
N LEU A 356 9.33 -16.18 16.42
CA LEU A 356 9.60 -16.86 15.15
C LEU A 356 8.36 -17.07 14.29
N PHE A 357 7.26 -17.53 14.90
CA PHE A 357 6.00 -17.86 14.23
C PHE A 357 4.96 -16.74 14.36
N TRP A 358 5.40 -15.50 14.58
CA TRP A 358 4.56 -14.32 14.41
C TRP A 358 4.99 -13.56 13.16
N ASP A 359 4.31 -13.85 12.06
CA ASP A 359 4.54 -13.18 10.79
C ASP A 359 3.80 -11.84 10.82
N ALA A 360 4.58 -10.77 10.97
CA ALA A 360 4.12 -9.39 11.03
C ALA A 360 4.90 -8.54 10.02
N SER A 361 4.19 -7.80 9.17
CA SER A 361 4.81 -6.89 8.20
C SER A 361 5.71 -5.86 8.90
N GLU A 362 6.94 -5.73 8.42
CA GLU A 362 7.88 -4.68 8.78
C GLU A 362 7.29 -3.29 8.54
N CYS A 363 6.44 -3.13 7.52
CA CYS A 363 5.70 -1.89 7.25
C CYS A 363 4.60 -1.60 8.28
N CYS A 364 4.11 -2.60 9.00
CA CYS A 364 3.23 -2.37 10.15
C CYS A 364 4.04 -2.04 11.41
N ILE A 365 5.10 -2.82 11.65
CA ILE A 365 5.95 -2.71 12.84
C ILE A 365 6.61 -1.32 12.92
N ILE A 366 7.05 -0.76 11.78
CA ILE A 366 7.68 0.57 11.76
C ILE A 366 6.77 1.66 12.39
N HIS A 367 5.45 1.55 12.25
CA HIS A 367 4.51 2.49 12.90
C HIS A 367 4.46 2.31 14.41
N ALA A 368 4.56 1.08 14.90
CA ALA A 368 4.65 0.80 16.33
C ALA A 368 5.93 1.42 16.92
N ASP A 369 7.04 1.31 16.20
CA ASP A 369 8.33 1.81 16.64
C ASP A 369 8.41 3.35 16.60
N VAL A 370 7.91 3.97 15.52
CA VAL A 370 7.75 5.43 15.43
C VAL A 370 6.87 5.97 16.56
N ARG A 371 5.79 5.26 16.91
CA ARG A 371 4.93 5.63 18.04
C ARG A 371 5.66 5.52 19.37
N SER A 372 6.41 4.44 19.60
CA SER A 372 7.17 4.23 20.84
C SER A 372 8.32 5.23 21.01
N ALA A 373 8.92 5.69 19.91
CA ALA A 373 9.99 6.68 19.92
C ALA A 373 9.51 8.11 20.18
N ALA A 374 8.19 8.38 20.15
CA ALA A 374 7.65 9.72 20.33
C ALA A 374 7.80 10.21 21.80
N PRO A 375 8.33 11.43 22.03
CA PRO A 375 8.46 11.98 23.38
C PRO A 375 7.10 12.06 24.09
N VAL A 376 7.05 11.60 25.35
CA VAL A 376 5.84 11.63 26.19
C VAL A 376 5.53 13.05 26.68
N SER A 377 6.51 13.96 26.64
CA SER A 377 6.43 15.28 27.29
C SER A 377 6.49 16.44 26.28
N GLY A 378 5.38 17.18 26.18
CA GLY A 378 5.37 18.63 25.93
C GLY A 378 5.03 19.10 24.51
N VAL A 379 3.76 19.44 24.30
CA VAL A 379 3.28 20.44 23.32
C VAL A 379 3.63 20.18 21.85
N SER A 380 3.20 19.03 21.34
CA SER A 380 2.54 18.99 20.03
C SER A 380 1.38 18.02 20.12
N HIS A 381 0.16 18.56 20.01
CA HIS A 381 -1.06 17.79 19.97
C HIS A 381 -1.01 16.74 18.84
N ASP A 382 -1.37 15.50 19.15
CA ASP A 382 -2.14 14.60 18.27
C ASP A 382 -1.62 14.21 16.87
N SER A 383 -0.31 14.23 16.57
CA SER A 383 0.15 13.70 15.27
C SER A 383 0.09 12.15 15.23
N GLY A 384 -0.89 11.61 14.51
CA GLY A 384 -1.09 10.17 14.33
C GLY A 384 -0.42 9.60 13.09
N SER A 385 -0.77 8.35 12.77
CA SER A 385 -0.61 7.80 11.43
C SER A 385 -1.95 7.94 10.70
N TYR A 386 -1.88 8.37 9.44
CA TYR A 386 -3.07 8.62 8.62
C TYR A 386 -2.97 7.92 7.29
N MET A 387 -4.09 7.37 6.84
CA MET A 387 -4.27 6.93 5.46
C MET A 387 -5.01 8.04 4.69
N ASN A 388 -4.56 8.38 3.49
CA ASN A 388 -5.12 9.46 2.68
C ASN A 388 -5.81 8.92 1.41
N PRO A 389 -7.15 8.73 1.41
CA PRO A 389 -7.84 8.11 0.28
C PRO A 389 -8.01 9.02 -0.95
N PHE A 390 -7.62 10.30 -0.87
CA PHE A 390 -7.52 11.17 -2.06
C PHE A 390 -6.35 10.76 -2.95
N ILE A 391 -5.29 10.21 -2.36
CA ILE A 391 -4.04 9.84 -3.02
C ILE A 391 -4.08 8.35 -3.27
N ARG A 392 -4.17 7.95 -4.55
CA ARG A 392 -4.33 6.54 -4.89
C ARG A 392 -3.34 6.10 -5.93
N VAL A 393 -2.66 5.01 -5.62
CA VAL A 393 -1.60 4.42 -6.45
C VAL A 393 -2.02 3.01 -6.89
N ALA A 394 -1.39 2.47 -7.93
CA ALA A 394 -1.65 1.10 -8.35
C ALA A 394 -0.42 0.45 -8.98
N TYR A 395 -0.40 -0.88 -8.96
CA TYR A 395 0.71 -1.69 -9.50
C TYR A 395 0.63 -1.90 -11.03
N ASP A 396 -0.43 -1.42 -11.68
CA ASP A 396 -0.53 -1.45 -13.13
C ASP A 396 -1.31 -0.27 -13.71
N SER A 397 -0.93 0.15 -14.93
CA SER A 397 -1.44 1.38 -15.55
C SER A 397 -2.93 1.32 -15.83
N ARG A 398 -3.45 0.12 -16.12
CA ARG A 398 -4.89 -0.06 -16.36
C ARG A 398 -5.64 0.17 -15.06
N SER A 399 -5.25 -0.47 -13.97
CA SER A 399 -5.87 -0.26 -12.67
C SER A 399 -5.81 1.20 -12.26
N HIS A 400 -4.63 1.83 -12.35
CA HIS A 400 -4.44 3.26 -12.06
C HIS A 400 -5.42 4.15 -12.85
N SER A 401 -5.53 3.94 -14.17
CA SER A 401 -6.43 4.73 -15.04
C SER A 401 -7.92 4.62 -14.68
N TRP A 402 -8.32 3.51 -14.05
CA TRP A 402 -9.71 3.26 -13.67
C TRP A 402 -10.06 3.78 -12.26
N LEU A 403 -9.08 4.10 -11.42
CA LEU A 403 -9.31 4.52 -10.02
C LEU A 403 -10.22 5.75 -9.92
N TRP A 404 -10.07 6.72 -10.83
CA TRP A 404 -10.95 7.88 -10.88
C TRP A 404 -12.42 7.50 -11.14
N THR A 405 -12.64 6.47 -11.96
CA THR A 405 -14.00 6.02 -12.32
C THR A 405 -14.63 5.24 -11.18
N THR A 406 -13.87 4.37 -10.51
CA THR A 406 -14.40 3.52 -9.43
C THR A 406 -14.80 4.32 -8.20
N ARG A 407 -14.06 5.40 -7.88
CA ARG A 407 -14.42 6.41 -6.85
C ARG A 407 -15.88 6.85 -6.90
N ARG A 408 -16.47 6.94 -8.10
CA ARG A 408 -17.84 7.42 -8.29
C ARG A 408 -18.90 6.49 -7.72
N PHE A 409 -18.62 5.19 -7.64
CA PHE A 409 -19.60 4.19 -7.22
C PHE A 409 -19.41 3.71 -5.78
N GLU A 410 -18.29 4.06 -5.15
CA GLU A 410 -17.88 3.58 -3.83
C GLU A 410 -18.93 3.78 -2.74
N LYS A 411 -19.68 4.89 -2.74
CA LYS A 411 -20.71 5.16 -1.72
C LYS A 411 -21.88 4.16 -1.73
N LEU A 412 -22.00 3.31 -2.76
CA LEU A 412 -22.97 2.20 -2.80
C LEU A 412 -22.50 0.95 -2.04
N TYR A 413 -21.19 0.81 -1.84
CA TYR A 413 -20.57 -0.40 -1.31
C TYR A 413 -20.70 -0.60 0.21
N PRO A 414 -20.81 0.44 1.08
CA PRO A 414 -20.78 0.24 2.53
C PRO A 414 -21.83 -0.72 3.07
N PHE A 415 -23.03 -0.74 2.49
CA PHE A 415 -24.11 -1.63 2.92
C PHE A 415 -23.74 -3.10 2.65
N ILE A 416 -23.36 -3.43 1.42
CA ILE A 416 -22.99 -4.80 1.06
C ILE A 416 -21.66 -5.22 1.70
N HIS A 417 -20.70 -4.29 1.82
CA HIS A 417 -19.44 -4.51 2.54
C HIS A 417 -19.69 -4.94 3.98
N ASN A 418 -20.59 -4.24 4.68
CA ASN A 418 -20.93 -4.57 6.05
C ASN A 418 -21.52 -5.99 6.16
N ILE A 419 -22.51 -6.32 5.33
CA ILE A 419 -23.14 -7.65 5.33
C ILE A 419 -22.09 -8.74 5.06
N LEU A 420 -21.29 -8.58 4.00
CA LEU A 420 -20.32 -9.59 3.61
C LEU A 420 -19.18 -9.75 4.63
N ASN A 421 -18.74 -8.69 5.31
CA ASN A 421 -17.77 -8.82 6.40
C ASN A 421 -18.31 -9.70 7.54
N HIS A 422 -19.56 -9.51 7.95
CA HIS A 422 -20.16 -10.33 9.00
C HIS A 422 -20.30 -11.79 8.56
N VAL A 423 -20.70 -12.02 7.30
CA VAL A 423 -20.82 -13.38 6.74
C VAL A 423 -19.46 -14.10 6.67
N VAL A 424 -18.40 -13.37 6.33
CA VAL A 424 -17.04 -13.94 6.17
C VAL A 424 -16.27 -13.99 7.51
N GLY A 425 -16.75 -13.30 8.55
CA GLY A 425 -16.09 -13.24 9.85
C GLY A 425 -14.91 -12.25 9.92
N PHE A 426 -15.04 -11.10 9.26
CA PHE A 426 -14.09 -10.00 9.38
C PHE A 426 -14.48 -9.02 10.51
N PRO A 427 -13.51 -8.39 11.20
CA PRO A 427 -12.07 -8.58 11.03
C PRO A 427 -11.62 -9.92 11.65
N ARG A 428 -10.53 -10.50 11.16
CA ARG A 428 -10.00 -11.74 11.74
C ARG A 428 -9.51 -11.48 13.17
N TYR A 429 -9.75 -12.44 14.05
CA TYR A 429 -9.28 -12.37 15.43
C TYR A 429 -7.74 -12.34 15.48
N ASN A 430 -7.18 -11.38 16.21
CA ASN A 430 -5.77 -11.29 16.53
C ASN A 430 -5.62 -11.31 18.07
N PRO A 431 -5.04 -12.38 18.65
CA PRO A 431 -4.88 -12.49 20.11
C PRO A 431 -3.93 -11.45 20.70
N ARG A 432 -2.94 -10.98 19.92
CA ARG A 432 -1.91 -10.03 20.35
C ARG A 432 -2.34 -8.56 20.20
N ARG A 433 -3.51 -8.28 19.62
CA ARG A 433 -3.97 -6.92 19.27
C ARG A 433 -3.99 -5.94 20.44
N THR A 434 -4.43 -6.42 21.60
CA THR A 434 -4.60 -5.61 22.81
C THR A 434 -3.42 -5.71 23.77
N GLU A 435 -2.32 -6.36 23.36
CA GLU A 435 -1.10 -6.40 24.13
C GLU A 435 -0.58 -4.97 24.41
N VAL A 436 -0.16 -4.75 25.65
CA VAL A 436 0.48 -3.51 26.08
C VAL A 436 1.98 -3.76 26.21
N PHE A 437 2.80 -2.86 25.68
CA PHE A 437 4.26 -2.98 25.73
C PHE A 437 4.77 -3.19 27.18
N GLY A 438 5.61 -4.21 27.37
CA GLY A 438 6.16 -4.60 28.67
C GLY A 438 5.20 -5.40 29.57
N GLN A 439 3.97 -5.67 29.12
CA GLN A 439 3.05 -6.53 29.86
C GLN A 439 3.56 -7.97 29.85
N LYS A 440 3.61 -8.60 31.03
CA LYS A 440 3.86 -10.04 31.15
C LYS A 440 2.63 -10.82 30.71
N ILE A 441 2.82 -11.67 29.72
CA ILE A 441 1.77 -12.54 29.17
C ILE A 441 2.28 -13.97 29.05
N THR A 442 1.41 -14.92 29.34
CA THR A 442 1.66 -16.33 29.08
C THR A 442 1.41 -16.59 27.61
N ASP A 443 2.44 -17.00 26.89
CA ASP A 443 2.34 -17.31 25.46
C ASP A 443 2.98 -18.66 25.17
N THR A 444 2.48 -19.29 24.11
CA THR A 444 2.99 -20.57 23.65
C THR A 444 3.91 -20.30 22.47
N LEU A 445 5.20 -20.60 22.65
CA LEU A 445 6.26 -20.30 21.70
C LEU A 445 6.92 -21.61 21.26
N TRP A 446 7.38 -21.65 20.01
CA TRP A 446 8.27 -22.73 19.58
C TRP A 446 9.72 -22.32 19.84
N VAL A 447 10.45 -23.21 20.50
CA VAL A 447 11.87 -23.04 20.82
C VAL A 447 12.65 -24.09 20.01
N PRO A 448 13.70 -23.69 19.27
CA PRO A 448 14.52 -24.64 18.55
C PRO A 448 15.24 -25.58 19.53
N GLY A 449 15.41 -26.84 19.14
CA GLY A 449 16.17 -27.81 19.92
C GLY A 449 17.68 -27.50 19.90
N ASP A 450 18.40 -27.92 20.93
CA ASP A 450 19.84 -27.74 21.01
C ASP A 450 20.58 -28.61 19.96
N GLY A 451 21.49 -27.99 19.20
CA GLY A 451 22.34 -28.66 18.20
C GLY A 451 21.77 -28.73 16.77
N GLU A 452 22.62 -29.06 15.80
CA GLU A 452 22.18 -29.27 14.40
C GLU A 452 21.28 -30.51 14.31
N GLY A 453 20.05 -30.33 13.82
CA GLY A 453 19.05 -31.40 13.72
C GLY A 453 18.24 -31.66 14.99
N GLY A 454 18.40 -30.85 16.05
CA GLY A 454 17.57 -30.91 17.24
C GLY A 454 16.09 -30.65 16.91
N GLN A 455 15.19 -31.52 17.36
CA GLN A 455 13.75 -31.29 17.23
C GLN A 455 13.34 -30.18 18.19
N GLY A 456 12.84 -29.06 17.66
CA GLY A 456 12.34 -27.97 18.49
C GLY A 456 11.02 -28.32 19.15
N GLU A 457 10.81 -27.79 20.35
CA GLU A 457 9.65 -28.06 21.20
C GLU A 457 8.79 -26.82 21.37
N VAL A 458 7.51 -27.05 21.65
CA VAL A 458 6.55 -25.97 21.96
C VAL A 458 6.46 -25.84 23.47
N HIS A 459 6.83 -24.67 23.98
CA HIS A 459 6.78 -24.35 25.41
C HIS A 459 5.84 -23.18 25.66
N THR A 460 5.03 -23.31 26.70
CA THR A 460 4.29 -22.18 27.26
C THR A 460 5.18 -21.49 28.27
N THR A 461 5.50 -20.22 28.02
CA THR A 461 6.38 -19.41 28.88
C THR A 461 5.79 -18.03 29.10
N GLU A 462 6.24 -17.36 30.15
CA GLU A 462 5.95 -15.94 30.35
C GLU A 462 6.90 -15.13 29.46
N ARG A 463 6.35 -14.24 28.63
CA ARG A 463 7.11 -13.25 27.86
C ARG A 463 6.60 -11.84 28.13
N GLU A 464 7.46 -10.86 27.92
CA GLU A 464 7.04 -9.47 27.85
C GLU A 464 6.49 -9.16 26.45
N ALA A 465 5.35 -8.50 26.41
CA ALA A 465 4.71 -8.11 25.16
C ALA A 465 5.48 -6.97 24.46
N GLY A 466 5.66 -7.13 23.15
CA GLY A 466 6.18 -6.10 22.26
C GLY A 466 5.18 -4.96 22.03
N ASN A 467 5.61 -3.93 21.31
CA ASN A 467 4.74 -2.81 20.90
C ASN A 467 3.94 -3.10 19.61
N ASP A 468 4.21 -4.24 18.98
CA ASP A 468 3.80 -4.64 17.63
C ASP A 468 2.72 -5.74 17.59
N GLY A 469 2.14 -6.14 18.73
CA GLY A 469 1.14 -7.22 18.78
C GLY A 469 -0.12 -7.02 17.92
N PHE A 470 -0.45 -5.78 17.54
CA PHE A 470 -1.53 -5.49 16.60
C PHE A 470 -1.17 -5.75 15.12
N CYS A 471 0.11 -5.91 14.84
CA CYS A 471 0.63 -6.33 13.54
C CYS A 471 0.62 -7.84 13.40
N GLY A 472 0.51 -8.32 12.17
CA GLY A 472 0.75 -9.73 11.85
C GLY A 472 -0.33 -10.73 12.23
N ARG A 473 0.08 -12.01 12.16
CA ARG A 473 -0.70 -13.21 12.43
C ARG A 473 0.25 -14.39 12.72
N ARG A 474 -0.29 -15.45 13.33
CA ARG A 474 0.41 -16.73 13.47
C ARG A 474 0.82 -17.27 12.09
N GLY A 475 2.11 -17.53 11.89
CA GLY A 475 2.66 -17.97 10.61
C GLY A 475 4.15 -17.64 10.50
N MET A 476 4.79 -18.15 9.45
CA MET A 476 6.16 -17.80 9.09
C MET A 476 6.36 -18.11 7.60
N GLU A 477 6.99 -17.17 6.88
CA GLU A 477 7.49 -17.38 5.52
C GLU A 477 9.01 -17.26 5.54
N ALA A 478 9.69 -18.08 4.75
CA ALA A 478 11.14 -18.09 4.61
C ALA A 478 11.54 -17.73 3.18
N LEU A 479 12.72 -17.11 3.02
CA LEU A 479 13.32 -16.86 1.73
C LEU A 479 13.70 -18.18 1.05
N VAL A 480 13.38 -18.29 -0.23
CA VAL A 480 13.90 -19.34 -1.12
C VAL A 480 15.27 -18.88 -1.61
N GLU A 481 16.34 -19.40 -1.00
CA GLU A 481 17.72 -18.99 -1.31
C GLU A 481 18.17 -19.47 -2.69
N ASP A 482 17.78 -20.67 -3.11
CA ASP A 482 18.08 -21.22 -4.44
C ASP A 482 16.80 -21.26 -5.28
N ARG A 483 16.52 -20.16 -5.95
CA ARG A 483 15.27 -19.98 -6.69
C ARG A 483 15.35 -20.56 -8.11
N THR A 484 14.32 -21.26 -8.53
CA THR A 484 14.12 -21.63 -9.94
C THR A 484 13.26 -20.59 -10.66
N SER A 485 13.50 -20.37 -11.95
CA SER A 485 12.73 -19.39 -12.75
C SER A 485 11.22 -19.65 -12.65
N GLY A 486 10.47 -18.62 -12.24
CA GLY A 486 9.01 -18.65 -12.04
C GLY A 486 8.51 -19.27 -10.72
N GLN A 487 9.39 -19.69 -9.81
CA GLN A 487 9.03 -20.05 -8.42
C GLN A 487 8.83 -18.78 -7.59
N ASP A 488 7.99 -18.79 -6.54
CA ASP A 488 7.90 -17.66 -5.59
C ASP A 488 9.22 -17.50 -4.79
N GLY A 489 9.60 -16.27 -4.47
CA GLY A 489 10.82 -15.95 -3.71
C GLY A 489 10.70 -16.27 -2.22
N PHE A 490 9.48 -16.52 -1.75
CA PHE A 490 9.19 -16.92 -0.38
C PHE A 490 8.35 -18.18 -0.34
N GLU A 491 8.55 -18.99 0.70
CA GLU A 491 7.76 -20.19 0.95
C GLU A 491 7.25 -20.25 2.38
N PRO A 492 6.01 -20.72 2.61
CA PRO A 492 5.46 -20.85 3.96
C PRO A 492 6.17 -21.98 4.72
N VAL A 493 6.59 -21.68 5.94
CA VAL A 493 7.09 -22.68 6.88
C VAL A 493 5.90 -23.21 7.68
N LYS A 494 5.78 -24.54 7.74
CA LYS A 494 4.70 -25.20 8.48
C LYS A 494 4.76 -24.81 9.96
N VAL A 495 3.68 -24.22 10.47
CA VAL A 495 3.53 -23.91 11.89
C VAL A 495 3.52 -25.21 12.71
N PRO A 496 4.37 -25.34 13.75
CA PRO A 496 4.39 -26.48 14.65
C PRO A 496 3.02 -26.79 15.25
N THR A 497 2.72 -28.09 15.39
CA THR A 497 1.53 -28.55 16.09
C THR A 497 1.57 -28.07 17.54
N GLY A 498 0.51 -27.43 18.02
CA GLY A 498 0.42 -26.88 19.38
C GLY A 498 0.59 -25.35 19.48
N LEU A 499 0.95 -24.67 18.37
CA LEU A 499 1.00 -23.20 18.29
C LEU A 499 -0.28 -22.55 17.70
N VAL A 500 -1.22 -23.36 17.22
CA VAL A 500 -2.42 -22.93 16.47
C VAL A 500 -3.59 -22.66 17.40
#